data_AF-B8C3X4-F1
#
_entry.id   AF-B8C3X4-F1
#
_cell.length_a   1.000
_cell.length_b   1.000
_cell.length_c   1.000
_cell.angle_alpha   90.00
_cell.angle_beta   90.00
_cell.angle_gamma   90.00
#
_symmetry.space_group_name_H-M   'P 1'
#
loop_
_entity.id
_entity.type
_entity.pdbx_description
1 polymer ?
#
loop_
_entity_poly.entity_id
_entity_poly.type
_entity_poly.pdbx_seq_one_letter_code
_entity_poly.pdbx_strand_id
1 'polypeptide(L)'
;MAPQNNTDQSSPKRRLVSFSEMTQVVTVEPPAPPDAENIWHSKQDKALFKRALVNDVRRISRRLSDAPRDSVPQDELYECLGLECLLSPELLARSAEGRRLHTAAILSEQAHQRVFANDDEEDDGSYLSYVSAVSSKPTRERAHQLAVGYWNFMD
;
A
#
# COMPACT_ATOMS: atom_id res chain seq x y z
N MET A 1 52.68 20.84 -24.26
CA MET A 1 51.54 19.95 -24.60
C MET A 1 51.41 18.95 -23.46
N ALA A 2 50.36 19.08 -22.64
CA ALA A 2 50.02 18.13 -21.59
C ALA A 2 48.65 17.54 -21.95
N PRO A 3 48.46 16.20 -21.95
CA PRO A 3 47.15 15.63 -22.15
C PRO A 3 46.35 15.70 -20.84
N GLN A 4 45.09 16.09 -20.98
CA GLN A 4 44.12 16.31 -19.92
C GLN A 4 43.61 14.97 -19.36
N ASN A 5 43.57 14.87 -18.04
CA ASN A 5 42.74 13.92 -17.31
C ASN A 5 41.26 14.28 -17.55
N ASN A 6 40.47 13.32 -18.03
CA ASN A 6 39.01 13.30 -17.81
C ASN A 6 38.62 11.88 -17.39
N THR A 7 38.61 11.66 -16.08
CA THR A 7 37.91 10.55 -15.47
C THR A 7 36.42 10.87 -15.51
N ASP A 8 35.71 10.32 -16.50
CA ASP A 8 34.26 10.35 -16.56
C ASP A 8 33.68 9.62 -15.32
N GLN A 9 33.26 10.41 -14.35
CA GLN A 9 32.46 9.95 -13.23
C GLN A 9 31.08 9.59 -13.77
N SER A 10 30.87 8.30 -14.04
CA SER A 10 29.57 7.68 -14.32
C SER A 10 28.56 8.11 -13.26
N SER A 11 27.66 9.03 -13.62
CA SER A 11 26.50 9.39 -12.81
C SER A 11 25.61 8.14 -12.65
N PRO A 12 24.97 7.91 -11.49
CA PRO A 12 24.09 6.76 -11.31
C PRO A 12 22.92 6.85 -12.31
N LYS A 13 22.79 5.84 -13.18
CA LYS A 13 21.69 5.72 -14.15
C LYS A 13 20.36 5.91 -13.42
N ARG A 14 19.62 6.95 -13.77
CA ARG A 14 18.26 7.21 -13.25
C ARG A 14 17.41 5.97 -13.52
N ARG A 15 16.78 5.43 -12.48
CA ARG A 15 15.84 4.30 -12.61
C ARG A 15 14.68 4.74 -13.50
N LEU A 16 14.68 4.27 -14.75
CA LEU A 16 13.56 4.43 -15.66
C LEU A 16 12.43 3.53 -15.16
N VAL A 17 11.31 4.16 -14.82
CA VAL A 17 10.05 3.46 -14.56
C VAL A 17 9.37 3.31 -15.91
N SER A 18 9.14 2.09 -16.36
CA SER A 18 8.31 1.82 -17.54
C SER A 18 6.85 1.62 -17.13
N PHE A 19 5.94 2.13 -17.97
CA PHE A 19 4.51 1.90 -17.86
C PHE A 19 4.10 0.94 -18.97
N SER A 20 3.06 0.12 -18.73
CA SER A 20 2.47 -0.73 -19.78
C SER A 20 1.94 0.14 -20.92
N GLU A 21 1.97 -0.37 -22.15
CA GLU A 21 1.49 0.33 -23.34
C GLU A 21 0.01 0.76 -23.23
N MET A 22 -0.80 0.01 -22.48
CA MET A 22 -2.20 0.35 -22.20
C MET A 22 -2.37 1.45 -21.12
N THR A 23 -1.27 1.97 -20.55
CA THR A 23 -1.32 2.98 -19.49
C THR A 23 -1.19 4.38 -20.07
N GLN A 24 -2.22 5.19 -19.87
CA GLN A 24 -2.13 6.62 -20.15
C GLN A 24 -1.54 7.36 -18.95
N VAL A 25 -0.35 7.93 -19.12
CA VAL A 25 0.23 8.88 -18.15
C VAL A 25 -0.31 10.27 -18.46
N VAL A 26 -1.10 10.81 -17.55
CA VAL A 26 -1.56 12.20 -17.62
C VAL A 26 -0.72 13.03 -16.66
N THR A 27 0.04 13.98 -17.21
CA THR A 27 0.74 14.97 -16.41
C THR A 27 -0.26 16.06 -16.02
N VAL A 28 -0.60 16.14 -14.74
CA VAL A 28 -1.46 17.20 -14.20
C VAL A 28 -0.57 18.32 -13.71
N GLU A 29 -0.77 19.54 -14.21
CA GLU A 29 -0.05 20.71 -13.70
C GLU A 29 -0.37 20.90 -12.21
N PRO A 30 0.65 21.18 -11.37
CA PRO A 30 0.42 21.53 -10.00
C PRO A 30 -0.52 22.75 -9.94
N PRO A 31 -1.58 22.70 -9.12
CA PRO A 31 -2.48 23.83 -8.93
C PRO A 31 -1.71 25.07 -8.48
N ALA A 32 -2.14 26.26 -8.88
CA ALA A 32 -1.48 27.49 -8.47
C ALA A 32 -1.61 27.69 -6.93
N PRO A 33 -0.61 28.26 -6.25
CA PRO A 33 -0.79 28.71 -4.87
C PRO A 33 -1.96 29.71 -4.78
N PRO A 34 -2.83 29.63 -3.76
CA PRO A 34 -2.72 28.82 -2.53
C PRO A 34 -3.32 27.40 -2.62
N ASP A 35 -3.95 27.01 -3.73
CA ASP A 35 -4.70 25.75 -3.83
C ASP A 35 -3.79 24.50 -3.71
N ALA A 36 -2.53 24.62 -4.14
CA ALA A 36 -1.51 23.57 -3.95
C ALA A 36 -1.31 23.13 -2.50
N GLU A 37 -1.48 24.05 -1.54
CA GLU A 37 -1.28 23.77 -0.12
C GLU A 37 -2.48 23.05 0.51
N ASN A 38 -3.66 23.11 -0.13
CA ASN A 38 -4.92 22.59 0.40
C ASN A 38 -5.39 21.28 -0.26
N ILE A 39 -4.77 20.84 -1.35
CA ILE A 39 -5.23 19.65 -2.10
C ILE A 39 -4.73 18.35 -1.50
N TRP A 40 -3.57 18.39 -0.84
CA TRP A 40 -2.98 17.21 -0.23
C TRP A 40 -2.93 17.38 1.27
N HIS A 41 -3.25 16.30 2.00
CA HIS A 41 -3.04 16.26 3.44
C HIS A 41 -1.60 16.67 3.78
N SER A 42 -1.48 17.72 4.58
CA SER A 42 -0.20 18.23 5.03
C SER A 42 0.53 17.18 5.88
N LYS A 43 1.82 17.37 6.11
CA LYS A 43 2.58 16.52 7.06
C LYS A 43 1.95 16.59 8.45
N GLN A 44 1.41 17.74 8.82
CA GLN A 44 0.73 17.96 10.09
C GLN A 44 -0.58 17.17 10.16
N ASP A 45 -1.41 17.20 9.11
CA ASP A 45 -2.66 16.44 9.05
C ASP A 45 -2.38 14.94 9.20
N LYS A 46 -1.38 14.43 8.46
CA LYS A 46 -0.97 13.02 8.55
C LYS A 46 -0.49 12.66 9.96
N ALA A 47 0.25 13.55 10.63
CA ALA A 47 0.71 13.32 11.99
C ALA A 47 -0.45 13.33 12.99
N LEU A 48 -1.39 14.27 12.86
CA LEU A 48 -2.60 14.34 13.68
C LEU A 48 -3.47 13.10 13.50
N PHE A 49 -3.69 12.68 12.26
CA PHE A 49 -4.44 11.47 11.93
C PHE A 49 -3.81 10.22 12.54
N LYS A 50 -2.48 10.04 12.40
CA LYS A 50 -1.77 8.93 13.04
C LYS A 50 -1.91 8.96 14.57
N ARG A 51 -1.84 10.15 15.19
CA ARG A 51 -2.00 10.29 16.63
C ARG A 51 -3.41 9.91 17.08
N ALA A 52 -4.44 10.36 16.35
CA ALA A 52 -5.83 9.99 16.59
C ALA A 52 -5.99 8.47 16.50
N LEU A 53 -5.51 7.86 15.41
CA LEU A 53 -5.55 6.41 15.20
C LEU A 53 -4.92 5.62 16.35
N VAL A 54 -3.72 6.01 16.80
CA VAL A 54 -3.06 5.34 17.94
C VAL A 54 -3.87 5.46 19.21
N ASN A 55 -4.48 6.63 19.46
CA ASN A 55 -5.33 6.83 20.62
C ASN A 55 -6.62 5.99 20.56
N ASP A 56 -7.24 5.89 19.38
CA ASP A 56 -8.44 5.07 19.17
C ASP A 56 -8.15 3.59 19.41
N VAL A 57 -7.07 3.06 18.80
CA VAL A 57 -6.64 1.68 19.02
C VAL A 57 -6.39 1.40 20.50
N ARG A 58 -5.71 2.30 21.22
CA ARG A 58 -5.48 2.16 22.67
C ARG A 58 -6.74 2.25 23.51
N ARG A 59 -7.70 3.09 23.11
CA ARG A 59 -8.99 3.26 23.80
C ARG A 59 -9.81 1.99 23.64
N ILE A 60 -9.98 1.53 22.41
CA ILE A 60 -10.78 0.36 22.05
C ILE A 60 -10.14 -0.91 22.63
N SER A 61 -8.83 -1.09 22.50
CA SER A 61 -8.13 -2.26 23.03
C SER A 61 -8.29 -2.42 24.55
N ARG A 62 -8.22 -1.31 25.32
CA ARG A 62 -8.49 -1.34 26.76
C ARG A 62 -9.93 -1.75 27.06
N ARG A 63 -10.90 -1.11 26.40
CA ARG A 63 -12.32 -1.44 26.56
C ARG A 63 -12.62 -2.91 26.28
N LEU A 64 -12.11 -3.45 25.16
CA LEU A 64 -12.29 -4.86 24.79
C LEU A 64 -11.61 -5.83 25.76
N SER A 65 -10.55 -5.39 26.45
CA SER A 65 -9.87 -6.21 27.46
C SER A 65 -10.63 -6.24 28.79
N ASP A 66 -11.32 -5.14 29.13
CA ASP A 66 -12.04 -4.98 30.40
C ASP A 66 -13.49 -5.49 30.32
N ALA A 67 -14.07 -5.59 29.12
CA ALA A 67 -15.46 -6.02 28.92
C ALA A 67 -15.60 -7.56 28.85
N PRO A 68 -16.61 -8.15 29.53
CA PRO A 68 -17.07 -9.50 29.24
C PRO A 68 -17.41 -9.66 27.74
N ARG A 69 -17.03 -10.81 27.17
CA ARG A 69 -17.12 -11.07 25.72
C ARG A 69 -18.53 -10.88 25.14
N ASP A 70 -19.55 -11.14 25.95
CA ASP A 70 -20.97 -11.07 25.56
C ASP A 70 -21.64 -9.74 25.92
N SER A 71 -20.90 -8.79 26.49
CA SER A 71 -21.45 -7.50 26.93
C SER A 71 -21.01 -6.31 26.08
N VAL A 72 -20.23 -6.52 25.02
CA VAL A 72 -19.81 -5.43 24.11
C VAL A 72 -20.98 -5.07 23.20
N PRO A 73 -21.54 -3.85 23.29
CA PRO A 73 -22.63 -3.41 22.42
C PRO A 73 -22.22 -3.43 20.95
N GLN A 74 -23.19 -3.67 20.06
CA GLN A 74 -22.95 -3.70 18.61
C GLN A 74 -22.36 -2.38 18.09
N ASP A 75 -22.79 -1.25 18.65
CA ASP A 75 -22.26 0.07 18.30
C ASP A 75 -20.76 0.21 18.58
N GLU A 76 -20.26 -0.47 19.62
CA GLU A 76 -18.83 -0.46 19.96
C GLU A 76 -18.02 -1.37 19.05
N LEU A 77 -18.62 -2.45 18.54
CA LEU A 77 -17.99 -3.29 17.52
C LEU A 77 -17.83 -2.52 16.19
N TYR A 78 -18.72 -1.57 15.89
CA TYR A 78 -18.56 -0.71 14.73
C TYR A 78 -17.35 0.23 14.83
N GLU A 79 -16.95 0.67 16.04
CA GLU A 79 -15.70 1.44 16.22
C GLU A 79 -14.44 0.61 15.86
N CYS A 80 -14.52 -0.71 15.88
CA CYS A 80 -13.39 -1.60 15.59
C CYS A 80 -13.16 -1.82 14.09
N LEU A 81 -14.09 -1.37 13.24
CA LEU A 81 -14.07 -1.65 11.81
C LEU A 81 -12.88 -0.96 11.13
N GLY A 82 -12.15 -1.73 10.32
CA GLY A 82 -10.90 -1.29 9.69
C GLY A 82 -9.70 -1.20 10.65
N LEU A 83 -9.92 -1.36 11.96
CA LEU A 83 -8.89 -1.38 13.00
C LEU A 83 -8.58 -2.80 13.48
N GLU A 84 -9.23 -3.82 12.95
CA GLU A 84 -9.18 -5.19 13.48
C GLU A 84 -7.74 -5.74 13.46
N CYS A 85 -6.98 -5.40 12.42
CA CYS A 85 -5.57 -5.79 12.33
C CYS A 85 -4.68 -5.05 13.33
N LEU A 86 -5.10 -3.90 13.87
CA LEU A 86 -4.35 -3.14 14.87
C LEU A 86 -4.74 -3.53 16.30
N LEU A 87 -5.91 -4.15 16.47
CA LEU A 87 -6.43 -4.59 17.76
C LEU A 87 -5.94 -5.99 18.16
N SER A 88 -5.46 -6.81 17.21
CA SER A 88 -4.82 -8.11 17.48
C SER A 88 -3.38 -8.13 16.97
N PRO A 89 -2.39 -8.39 17.84
CA PRO A 89 -0.99 -8.56 17.43
C PRO A 89 -0.81 -9.64 16.36
N GLU A 90 -1.56 -10.73 16.43
CA GLU A 90 -1.52 -11.83 15.48
C GLU A 90 -2.03 -11.39 14.10
N LEU A 91 -3.16 -10.67 14.06
CA LEU A 91 -3.70 -10.13 12.81
C LEU A 91 -2.76 -9.05 12.22
N LEU A 92 -2.12 -8.25 13.06
CA LEU A 92 -1.13 -7.26 12.64
C LEU A 92 0.06 -7.95 11.95
N ALA A 93 0.63 -8.95 12.62
CA ALA A 93 1.76 -9.71 12.10
C ALA A 93 1.42 -10.39 10.78
N ARG A 94 0.25 -11.04 10.71
CA ARG A 94 -0.22 -11.70 9.48
C ARG A 94 -0.44 -10.73 8.32
N SER A 95 -0.98 -9.53 8.62
CA SER A 95 -1.17 -8.47 7.64
C SER A 95 0.18 -7.90 7.14
N ALA A 96 1.13 -7.69 8.05
CA ALA A 96 2.48 -7.25 7.70
C ALA A 96 3.22 -8.27 6.84
N GLU A 97 3.13 -9.55 7.20
CA GLU A 97 3.74 -10.63 6.45
C GLU A 97 3.13 -10.78 5.05
N GLY A 98 1.80 -10.70 4.93
CA GLY A 98 1.14 -10.71 3.62
C GLY A 98 1.62 -9.60 2.70
N ARG A 99 1.77 -8.36 3.22
CA ARG A 99 2.35 -7.25 2.45
C ARG A 99 3.80 -7.52 2.06
N ARG A 100 4.61 -8.07 2.98
CA ARG A 100 6.01 -8.39 2.72
C ARG A 100 6.15 -9.41 1.60
N LEU A 101 5.37 -10.49 1.65
CA LEU A 101 5.36 -11.56 0.65
C LEU A 101 4.89 -11.05 -0.71
N HIS A 102 3.81 -10.26 -0.76
CA HIS A 102 3.34 -9.65 -2.01
C HIS A 102 4.43 -8.77 -2.65
N THR A 103 5.01 -7.85 -1.87
CA THR A 103 6.11 -7.00 -2.35
C THR A 103 7.31 -7.83 -2.82
N ALA A 104 7.69 -8.87 -2.09
CA ALA A 104 8.80 -9.74 -2.47
C ALA A 104 8.53 -10.49 -3.79
N ALA A 105 7.30 -10.98 -4.00
CA ALA A 105 6.90 -11.64 -5.24
C ALA A 105 6.98 -10.69 -6.44
N ILE A 106 6.46 -9.46 -6.30
CA ILE A 106 6.53 -8.43 -7.34
C ILE A 106 7.98 -8.05 -7.66
N LEU A 107 8.79 -7.80 -6.65
CA LEU A 107 10.19 -7.41 -6.86
C LEU A 107 11.02 -8.55 -7.45
N SER A 108 10.75 -9.80 -7.07
CA SER A 108 11.40 -10.98 -7.65
C SER A 108 11.07 -11.10 -9.13
N GLU A 109 9.80 -10.95 -9.49
CA GLU A 109 9.37 -11.03 -10.89
C GLU A 109 9.96 -9.90 -11.73
N GLN A 110 9.90 -8.66 -11.23
CA GLN A 110 10.53 -7.53 -11.89
C GLN A 110 12.06 -7.70 -12.05
N ALA A 111 12.73 -8.37 -11.09
CA ALA A 111 14.14 -8.68 -11.22
C ALA A 111 14.39 -9.77 -12.27
N HIS A 112 13.52 -10.77 -12.37
CA HIS A 112 13.59 -11.81 -13.39
C HIS A 112 13.44 -11.22 -14.79
N GLN A 113 12.39 -10.41 -15.01
CA GLN A 113 12.15 -9.73 -16.28
C GLN A 113 13.35 -8.87 -16.71
N ARG A 114 14.03 -8.18 -15.78
CA ARG A 114 15.23 -7.38 -16.12
C ARG A 114 16.43 -8.20 -16.62
N VAL A 115 16.51 -9.48 -16.26
CA VAL A 115 17.65 -10.35 -16.62
C VAL A 115 17.34 -11.15 -17.88
N PHE A 116 16.08 -11.54 -18.06
CA PHE A 116 15.66 -12.50 -19.09
C PHE A 116 14.73 -11.91 -20.16
N ALA A 117 14.34 -10.63 -20.06
CA ALA A 117 13.67 -9.96 -21.17
C ALA A 117 14.65 -9.91 -22.35
N ASN A 118 14.32 -10.64 -23.41
CA ASN A 118 14.98 -10.49 -24.69
C ASN A 118 14.49 -9.17 -25.31
N ASP A 119 15.39 -8.38 -25.90
CA ASP A 119 15.04 -7.11 -26.55
C ASP A 119 14.02 -7.27 -27.71
N ASP A 120 13.76 -8.51 -28.15
CA ASP A 120 12.88 -8.87 -29.27
C ASP A 120 11.50 -9.45 -28.87
N GLU A 121 11.26 -9.79 -27.59
CA GLU A 121 9.95 -10.26 -27.12
C GLU A 121 9.24 -9.15 -26.34
N GLU A 122 8.11 -8.69 -26.87
CA GLU A 122 7.23 -7.72 -26.24
C GLU A 122 6.65 -8.33 -24.94
N ASP A 123 7.29 -8.02 -23.80
CA ASP A 123 6.78 -8.39 -22.48
C ASP A 123 5.52 -7.56 -22.18
N ASP A 124 4.36 -8.12 -22.52
CA ASP A 124 3.02 -7.56 -22.28
C ASP A 124 2.71 -7.37 -20.76
N GLY A 125 3.61 -7.77 -19.85
CA GLY A 125 3.40 -7.62 -18.40
C GLY A 125 2.24 -8.48 -17.87
N SER A 126 1.74 -9.40 -18.69
CA SER A 126 0.66 -10.33 -18.36
C SER A 126 1.03 -11.24 -17.19
N TYR A 127 2.30 -11.67 -17.12
CA TYR A 127 2.78 -12.51 -16.03
C TYR A 127 2.96 -11.74 -14.71
N LEU A 128 3.50 -10.51 -14.75
CA LEU A 128 3.58 -9.65 -13.55
C LEU A 128 2.17 -9.33 -13.00
N SER A 129 1.21 -9.10 -13.90
CA SER A 129 -0.21 -8.92 -13.55
C SER A 129 -0.79 -10.18 -12.88
N TYR A 130 -0.47 -11.36 -13.40
CA TYR A 130 -0.83 -12.63 -12.78
C TYR A 130 -0.21 -12.79 -11.38
N VAL A 131 1.10 -12.55 -11.23
CA VAL A 131 1.79 -12.61 -9.93
C VAL A 131 1.15 -11.65 -8.93
N SER A 132 0.82 -10.43 -9.35
CA SER A 132 0.10 -9.45 -8.53
C SER A 132 -1.29 -9.95 -8.12
N ALA A 133 -2.07 -10.48 -9.06
CA ALA A 133 -3.41 -10.98 -8.81
C ALA A 133 -3.41 -12.16 -7.82
N VAL A 134 -2.50 -13.12 -7.98
CA VAL A 134 -2.38 -14.30 -7.11
C VAL A 134 -1.92 -13.90 -5.70
N SER A 135 -0.86 -13.10 -5.60
CA SER A 135 -0.28 -12.73 -4.30
C SER A 135 -1.16 -11.76 -3.51
N SER A 136 -2.01 -10.98 -4.17
CA SER A 136 -2.98 -10.08 -3.52
C SER A 136 -4.33 -10.72 -3.20
N LYS A 137 -4.62 -11.93 -3.72
CA LYS A 137 -5.92 -12.61 -3.59
C LYS A 137 -6.46 -12.67 -2.15
N PRO A 138 -5.69 -13.12 -1.12
CA PRO A 138 -6.22 -13.21 0.24
C PRO A 138 -6.63 -11.84 0.81
N THR A 139 -5.89 -10.79 0.47
CA THR A 139 -6.21 -9.41 0.89
C THR A 139 -7.46 -8.90 0.20
N ARG A 140 -7.62 -9.19 -1.10
CA ARG A 140 -8.81 -8.82 -1.88
C ARG A 140 -10.05 -9.54 -1.38
N GLU A 141 -9.96 -10.84 -1.10
CA GLU A 141 -11.05 -11.63 -0.53
C GLU A 141 -11.45 -11.11 0.85
N ARG A 142 -10.47 -10.79 1.72
CA ARG A 142 -10.75 -10.17 3.01
C ARG A 142 -11.42 -8.81 2.88
N ALA A 143 -10.93 -7.95 1.98
CA ALA A 143 -11.53 -6.65 1.75
C ALA A 143 -12.98 -6.77 1.24
N HIS A 144 -13.23 -7.74 0.35
CA HIS A 144 -14.57 -8.06 -0.12
C HIS A 144 -15.47 -8.57 1.01
N GLN A 145 -14.99 -9.46 1.86
CA GLN A 145 -15.76 -9.95 3.02
C GLN A 145 -16.10 -8.82 4.00
N LEU A 146 -15.18 -7.89 4.24
CA LEU A 146 -15.45 -6.70 5.05
C LEU A 146 -16.52 -5.85 4.37
N ALA A 147 -16.36 -5.55 3.07
CA ALA A 147 -17.32 -4.78 2.28
C ALA A 147 -18.73 -5.38 2.27
N VAL A 148 -18.87 -6.69 2.03
CA VAL A 148 -20.15 -7.40 2.03
C VAL A 148 -20.72 -7.52 3.43
N GLY A 149 -19.85 -7.78 4.42
CA GLY A 149 -20.23 -7.74 5.83
C GLY A 149 -20.87 -6.40 6.18
N TYR A 150 -20.26 -5.28 5.77
CA TYR A 150 -20.82 -3.94 5.96
C TYR A 150 -22.19 -3.76 5.33
N TRP A 151 -22.41 -4.31 4.13
CA TRP A 151 -23.70 -4.20 3.45
C TRP A 151 -24.82 -4.87 4.23
N ASN A 152 -24.55 -6.05 4.82
CA ASN A 152 -25.54 -6.79 5.61
C ASN A 152 -25.84 -6.18 7.00
N PHE A 153 -25.06 -5.18 7.46
CA PHE A 153 -25.29 -4.47 8.71
C PHE A 153 -26.01 -3.13 8.51
N MET A 154 -26.19 -2.67 7.27
CA MET A 154 -26.85 -1.40 6.94
C MET A 154 -28.27 -1.55 6.38
N ASP A 155 -28.72 -2.78 6.11
CA ASP A 155 -30.12 -3.15 5.83
C ASP A 155 -30.81 -3.65 7.11
#